data_AF-R7T329-F1
#
_entry.id   AF-R7T329-F1
#
_cell.length_a   1.000
_cell.length_b   1.000
_cell.length_c   1.000
_cell.angle_alpha   90.00
_cell.angle_beta   90.00
_cell.angle_gamma   90.00
#
_symmetry.space_group_name_H-M   'P 1'
#
loop_
_entity.id
_entity.type
_entity.pdbx_description
1 polymer ?
#
loop_
_entity_poly.entity_id
_entity_poly.type
_entity_poly.pdbx_seq_one_letter_code
_entity_poly.pdbx_strand_id
1 'polypeptide(L)'
;SGDSMTYHNKFKFSTKDKDHDNWRRVDCAKTHKDGWWYASCHRSNRNGLYFNGTYTDSPRGLEWNGWSDNAVSLKFTEMKIRPLE
;
A
#
# COMPACT_ATOMS: atom_id res chain seq x y z
N SER A 1 -4.93 -13.83 5.57
CA SER A 1 -4.19 -12.59 5.86
C SER A 1 -5.09 -11.42 6.28
N GLY A 2 -6.39 -11.58 6.55
CA GLY A 2 -7.27 -10.42 6.84
C GLY A 2 -7.49 -9.53 5.60
N ASP A 3 -8.62 -8.83 5.53
CA ASP A 3 -8.92 -7.95 4.39
C ASP A 3 -8.24 -6.58 4.56
N SER A 4 -7.34 -6.25 3.63
CA SER A 4 -6.70 -4.95 3.53
C SER A 4 -6.75 -4.36 2.13
N MET A 5 -7.57 -4.95 1.25
CA MET A 5 -7.72 -4.53 -0.15
C MET A 5 -9.07 -3.89 -0.42
N THR A 6 -10.15 -4.28 0.28
CA THR A 6 -11.47 -3.66 0.07
C THR A 6 -11.48 -2.16 0.33
N TYR A 7 -10.63 -1.68 1.25
CA TYR A 7 -10.44 -0.25 1.50
C TYR A 7 -9.99 0.53 0.25
N HIS A 8 -9.28 -0.13 -0.67
CA HIS A 8 -8.75 0.43 -1.90
C HIS A 8 -9.70 0.29 -3.09
N ASN A 9 -10.87 -0.34 -2.90
CA ASN A 9 -11.81 -0.58 -3.99
C ASN A 9 -12.34 0.74 -4.57
N LYS A 10 -12.44 0.81 -5.91
CA LYS A 10 -12.88 1.98 -6.70
C LYS A 10 -11.96 3.20 -6.67
N PHE A 11 -10.84 3.16 -5.96
CA PHE A 11 -9.85 4.22 -6.02
C PHE A 11 -9.00 4.10 -7.27
N LYS A 12 -8.52 5.24 -7.77
CA LYS A 12 -7.63 5.30 -8.92
C LYS A 12 -6.21 4.97 -8.47
N PHE A 13 -5.40 4.50 -9.41
CA PHE A 13 -3.99 4.28 -9.18
C PHE A 13 -3.24 5.62 -9.16
N SER A 14 -2.46 5.87 -8.12
CA SER A 14 -1.62 7.06 -7.97
C SER A 14 -0.14 6.66 -8.05
N THR A 15 0.68 7.56 -8.58
CA THR A 15 2.13 7.45 -8.67
C THR A 15 2.78 8.76 -8.24
N LYS A 16 4.09 8.75 -7.97
CA LYS A 16 4.85 9.95 -7.57
C LYS A 16 4.67 11.18 -8.48
N ASP A 17 4.34 10.95 -9.75
CA ASP A 17 4.17 11.95 -10.80
C ASP A 17 2.69 12.25 -11.12
N LYS A 18 1.75 11.43 -10.62
CA LYS A 18 0.30 11.59 -10.85
C LYS A 18 -0.48 11.26 -9.60
N ASP A 19 -0.96 12.30 -8.93
CA ASP A 19 -1.80 12.20 -7.75
C ASP A 19 -3.28 12.00 -8.16
N HIS A 20 -3.81 10.83 -7.85
CA HIS A 20 -5.23 10.49 -7.98
C HIS A 20 -5.82 9.98 -6.65
N ASP A 21 -5.15 10.22 -5.52
CA ASP A 21 -5.67 9.82 -4.23
C ASP A 21 -6.73 10.81 -3.74
N ASN A 22 -7.47 10.44 -2.69
CA ASN A 22 -8.56 11.26 -2.17
C ASN A 22 -8.10 12.17 -1.01
N TRP A 23 -6.81 12.15 -0.64
CA TRP A 23 -6.30 12.90 0.49
C TRP A 23 -5.77 14.27 0.08
N ARG A 24 -6.64 15.28 0.20
CA ARG A 24 -6.32 16.68 -0.12
C ARG A 24 -5.10 17.31 0.58
N ARG A 25 -4.55 16.70 1.63
CA ARG A 25 -3.45 17.28 2.42
C ARG A 25 -2.09 16.68 2.10
N VAL A 26 -2.06 15.47 1.54
CA VAL A 26 -0.83 14.67 1.38
C VAL A 26 -0.93 13.89 0.08
N ASP A 27 0.10 13.98 -0.75
CA ASP A 27 0.29 13.07 -1.87
C ASP A 27 0.82 11.73 -1.33
N CYS A 28 -0.03 10.72 -1.35
CA CYS A 28 0.27 9.41 -0.77
C CYS A 28 1.41 8.71 -1.51
N ALA A 29 1.41 8.75 -2.84
CA ALA A 29 2.43 8.08 -3.64
C ALA A 29 3.82 8.69 -3.42
N LYS A 30 3.92 10.02 -3.26
CA LYS A 30 5.17 10.69 -2.87
C LYS A 30 5.62 10.35 -1.45
N THR A 31 4.69 10.26 -0.52
CA THR A 31 4.96 9.98 0.90
C THR A 31 5.45 8.55 1.10
N HIS A 32 4.77 7.60 0.46
CA HIS A 32 5.01 6.17 0.59
C HIS A 32 6.10 5.65 -0.36
N LYS A 33 6.45 6.45 -1.38
CA LYS A 33 7.52 6.21 -2.38
C LYS A 33 7.26 5.01 -3.28
N ASP A 34 5.99 4.80 -3.64
CA ASP A 34 5.54 3.74 -4.55
C ASP A 34 4.30 4.18 -5.36
N GLY A 35 3.66 3.23 -6.03
CA GLY A 35 2.35 3.43 -6.64
C GLY A 35 1.34 2.39 -6.16
N TRP A 36 0.13 2.85 -5.85
CA TRP A 36 -0.96 2.02 -5.35
C TRP A 36 -2.33 2.64 -5.64
N TRP A 37 -3.41 1.88 -5.41
CA TRP A 37 -4.78 2.40 -5.43
C TRP A 37 -5.09 3.17 -4.15
N TYR A 38 -4.40 4.29 -3.95
CA TYR A 38 -4.45 5.08 -2.72
C TYR A 38 -5.82 5.70 -2.46
N ALA A 39 -6.25 5.66 -1.20
CA ALA A 39 -7.42 6.36 -0.68
C ALA A 39 -6.97 7.54 0.21
N SER A 40 -6.74 7.31 1.50
CA SER A 40 -6.18 8.31 2.43
C SER A 40 -5.42 7.68 3.62
N CYS A 41 -4.23 7.11 3.47
CA CYS A 41 -3.56 6.74 2.23
C CYS A 41 -3.83 5.27 1.90
N HIS A 42 -3.50 4.35 2.81
CA HIS A 42 -3.61 2.92 2.55
C HIS A 42 -3.86 2.07 3.79
N ARG A 43 -4.37 0.85 3.56
CA ARG A 43 -4.36 -0.27 4.53
C ARG A 43 -3.51 -1.45 4.06
N SER A 44 -3.06 -1.42 2.81
CA SER A 44 -2.06 -2.33 2.28
C SER A 44 -1.13 -1.57 1.35
N ASN A 45 0.13 -1.95 1.34
CA ASN A 45 1.12 -1.39 0.43
C ASN A 45 2.04 -2.50 -0.06
N ARG A 46 1.69 -3.13 -1.18
CA ARG A 46 2.45 -4.27 -1.71
C ARG A 46 3.59 -3.83 -2.63
N ASN A 47 3.72 -2.53 -2.89
CA ASN A 47 4.76 -1.92 -3.73
C ASN A 47 5.72 -1.03 -2.93
N GLY A 48 5.54 -0.93 -1.62
CA GLY A 48 6.38 -0.14 -0.74
C GLY A 48 7.83 -0.63 -0.70
N LEU A 49 8.69 0.16 -0.06
CA LEU A 49 10.11 -0.12 0.08
C LEU A 49 10.32 -1.44 0.82
N TYR A 50 11.30 -2.22 0.34
CA TYR A 50 11.69 -3.45 1.01
C TYR A 50 12.53 -3.13 2.25
N PHE A 51 11.93 -3.27 3.43
CA PHE A 51 12.67 -3.28 4.69
C PHE A 51 12.83 -4.72 5.19
N ASN A 52 14.01 -5.08 5.66
CA ASN A 52 14.25 -6.41 6.23
C ASN A 52 13.76 -6.49 7.68
N GLY A 53 12.44 -6.47 7.87
CA GLY A 53 11.79 -6.55 9.18
C GLY A 53 11.14 -5.25 9.63
N THR A 54 11.36 -4.88 10.89
CA THR A 54 10.76 -3.68 11.49
C THR A 54 11.46 -2.42 11.00
N TYR A 55 10.69 -1.35 10.83
CA TYR A 55 11.21 -0.03 10.50
C TYR A 55 10.57 1.03 11.40
N THR A 56 11.32 2.08 11.70
CA THR A 56 10.92 3.17 12.60
C THR A 56 10.32 4.36 11.87
N ASP A 57 10.47 4.40 10.54
CA ASP A 57 9.97 5.48 9.71
C ASP A 57 8.48 5.30 9.38
N SER A 58 7.83 6.40 8.97
CA SER A 58 6.47 6.43 8.41
C SER A 58 6.20 5.21 7.50
N PRO A 59 4.96 4.66 7.47
CA PRO A 59 4.61 3.39 6.84
C PRO A 59 4.92 3.32 5.33
N ARG A 60 6.19 3.13 4.97
CA ARG A 60 6.69 3.10 3.59
C ARG A 60 7.07 1.70 3.16
N GLY A 61 6.75 0.69 3.97
CA GLY A 61 7.20 -0.68 3.80
C GLY A 61 6.26 -1.52 2.94
N LEU A 62 6.62 -2.79 2.75
CA LEU A 62 5.67 -3.78 2.25
C LEU A 62 4.66 -4.13 3.35
N GLU A 63 3.47 -3.55 3.29
CA GLU A 63 2.52 -3.56 4.40
C GLU A 63 1.23 -4.31 4.08
N TRP A 64 0.69 -4.96 5.12
CA TRP A 64 -0.63 -5.59 5.12
C TRP A 64 -1.25 -5.56 6.51
N ASN A 65 -2.11 -4.56 6.76
CA ASN A 65 -2.64 -4.29 8.10
C ASN A 65 -3.48 -5.43 8.69
N GLY A 66 -4.10 -6.24 7.83
CA GLY A 66 -4.86 -7.42 8.25
C GLY A 66 -3.98 -8.55 8.81
N TRP A 67 -2.66 -8.45 8.72
CA TRP A 67 -1.70 -9.48 9.12
C TRP A 67 -0.71 -9.00 10.18
N SER A 68 -0.21 -7.78 10.06
CA SER A 68 0.75 -7.19 11.01
C SER A 68 0.50 -5.70 11.17
N ASP A 69 0.91 -5.14 12.31
CA ASP A 69 0.93 -3.70 12.52
C ASP A 69 1.77 -2.99 11.43
N ASN A 70 1.46 -1.71 11.18
CA ASN A 70 2.01 -0.83 10.12
C ASN A 70 3.54 -0.61 10.14
N ALA A 71 4.30 -1.41 10.87
CA ALA A 71 5.74 -1.29 11.07
C ALA A 71 6.51 -2.58 10.75
N VAL A 72 5.88 -3.56 10.07
CA VAL A 72 6.53 -4.81 9.65
C VAL A 72 6.45 -4.94 8.14
N SER A 73 7.62 -4.93 7.49
CA SER A 73 7.72 -5.14 6.05
C SER A 73 7.74 -6.63 5.74
N LEU A 74 6.86 -7.06 4.83
CA LEU A 74 6.82 -8.45 4.35
C LEU A 74 8.15 -8.84 3.69
N LYS A 75 8.62 -10.06 3.91
CA LYS A 75 9.77 -10.63 3.19
C LYS A 75 9.45 -11.01 1.75
N PHE A 76 8.18 -11.28 1.46
CA PHE A 76 7.72 -11.70 0.14
C PHE A 76 6.27 -11.27 -0.09
N THR A 77 5.98 -10.86 -1.32
CA THR A 77 4.63 -10.54 -1.79
C THR A 77 4.46 -11.06 -3.20
N GLU A 78 3.29 -11.65 -3.48
CA GLU A 78 2.88 -12.00 -4.83
C GLU A 78 1.40 -11.64 -5.02
N MET A 79 1.06 -11.06 -6.17
CA MET A 79 -0.32 -10.79 -6.58
C MET A 79 -0.57 -11.53 -7.89
N LYS A 80 -1.61 -12.38 -7.90
CA LYS A 80 -2.00 -13.21 -9.05
C LYS A 80 -3.49 -13.08 -9.27
N ILE A 81 -3.89 -13.13 -10.53
CA ILE A 81 -5.30 -13.25 -10.93
C ILE A 81 -5.51 -14.61 -11.58
N ARG A 82 -6.73 -15.11 -11.51
CA ARG A 82 -7.21 -16.29 -12.25
C ARG A 82 -8.59 -15.95 -12.80
N PRO A 83 -8.93 -16.37 -14.03
CA PRO A 83 -10.29 -16.27 -14.54
C PRO A 83 -11.30 -16.83 -13.53
N LEU A 84 -12.48 -16.19 -13.46
CA LEU A 84 -13.56 -16.69 -12.60
C LEU A 84 -14.24 -17.92 -13.21
N GLU A 85 -14.10 -18.12 -14.52
CA GLU A 85 -14.46 -19.34 -15.27
C GLU A 85 -13.47 -19.51 -16.43
#